data_AF-A0A445DQD4-F1
#
_entry.id   AF-A0A445DQD4-F1
#
_cell.length_a   1.000
_cell.length_b   1.000
_cell.length_c   1.000
_cell.angle_alpha   90.00
_cell.angle_beta   90.00
_cell.angle_gamma   90.00
#
_symmetry.space_group_name_H-M   'P 1'
#
loop_
_entity.id
_entity.type
_entity.pdbx_description
1 polymer ?
#
loop_
_entity_poly.entity_id
_entity_poly.type
_entity_poly.pdbx_seq_one_letter_code
_entity_poly.pdbx_strand_id
1 'polypeptide(L)'
;MSTTAEDTSSNYALSGEMELEVSLKFLNRETAMLAVKNYNIRRSTEYKVVELDQARYVCQCKQLRDQCCWMVRVAKTRASKFLVIRKYEGLHSFLASSMSQDHAQLDRNVIYQHIFPMGREAQAQIA
;
A
#
# COMPACT_ATOMS: atom_id res chain seq x y z
N MET A 1 34.13 -10.18 -10.91
CA MET A 1 34.12 -8.77 -10.47
C MET A 1 32.71 -8.25 -10.60
N SER A 2 32.26 -7.60 -9.53
CA SER A 2 30.91 -7.17 -9.25
C SER A 2 30.38 -6.13 -10.24
N THR A 3 29.09 -6.20 -10.55
CA THR A 3 28.19 -5.06 -10.36
C THR A 3 26.86 -5.58 -9.81
N THR A 4 26.61 -5.16 -8.58
CA THR A 4 25.52 -5.54 -7.69
C THR A 4 24.24 -4.79 -8.01
N ALA A 5 23.13 -5.53 -7.91
CA ALA A 5 21.81 -5.09 -7.47
C ALA A 5 21.33 -3.73 -7.98
N GLU A 6 20.49 -3.75 -9.00
CA GLU A 6 19.57 -2.66 -9.28
C GLU A 6 18.78 -2.34 -7.99
N ASP A 7 19.17 -1.23 -7.37
CA ASP A 7 18.38 -0.52 -6.36
C ASP A 7 17.24 0.18 -7.10
N THR A 8 16.33 -0.61 -7.69
CA THR A 8 15.07 -0.08 -8.19
C THR A 8 14.25 0.26 -6.96
N SER A 9 14.44 1.49 -6.48
CA SER A 9 13.46 2.19 -5.66
C SER A 9 12.10 1.96 -6.32
N SER A 10 11.30 1.10 -5.70
CA SER A 10 10.01 0.65 -6.17
C SER A 10 9.14 1.82 -6.68
N ASN A 11 9.06 2.07 -7.99
CA ASN A 11 7.96 2.81 -8.62
C ASN A 11 6.57 2.26 -8.25
N TYR A 12 6.48 1.18 -7.45
CA TYR A 12 5.27 0.68 -6.81
C TYR A 12 4.40 1.78 -6.21
N ALA A 13 4.94 2.87 -5.65
CA ALA A 13 4.10 3.93 -5.04
C ALA A 13 3.12 4.62 -6.03
N LEU A 14 3.36 4.56 -7.34
CA LEU A 14 2.64 5.34 -8.35
C LEU A 14 2.00 4.51 -9.47
N SER A 15 2.33 3.22 -9.62
CA SER A 15 1.78 2.42 -10.71
C SER A 15 0.28 2.16 -10.56
N GLY A 16 -0.44 2.42 -11.67
CA GLY A 16 -1.85 2.16 -11.95
C GLY A 16 -2.37 0.75 -11.63
N GLU A 17 -1.49 -0.21 -11.36
CA GLU A 17 -1.82 -1.64 -11.38
C GLU A 17 -1.33 -2.38 -10.13
N MET A 18 -1.33 -1.72 -8.97
CA MET A 18 -0.87 -2.37 -7.74
C MET A 18 -1.90 -3.39 -7.22
N GLU A 19 -1.66 -4.67 -7.51
CA GLU A 19 -2.25 -5.79 -6.78
C GLU A 19 -1.32 -6.23 -5.63
N LEU A 20 -1.91 -6.64 -4.50
CA LEU A 20 -1.13 -7.14 -3.36
C LEU A 20 -0.90 -8.63 -3.52
N GLU A 21 0.34 -9.08 -3.34
CA GLU A 21 0.71 -10.49 -3.45
C GLU A 21 1.58 -10.93 -2.28
N VAL A 22 1.42 -12.18 -1.86
CA VAL A 22 2.32 -12.79 -0.86
C VAL A 22 3.75 -12.76 -1.42
N SER A 23 4.71 -12.43 -0.56
CA SER A 23 6.13 -12.25 -0.89
C SER A 23 6.51 -10.94 -1.58
N LEU A 24 5.55 -10.04 -1.87
CA LEU A 24 5.87 -8.68 -2.28
C LEU A 24 6.75 -8.00 -1.22
N LYS A 25 7.86 -7.40 -1.67
CA LYS A 25 8.92 -6.82 -0.81
C LYS A 25 8.83 -5.30 -0.76
N PHE A 26 9.08 -4.77 0.43
CA PHE A 26 9.16 -3.34 0.68
C PHE A 26 10.46 -3.00 1.40
N LEU A 27 11.08 -1.89 1.02
CA LEU A 27 12.34 -1.42 1.61
C LEU A 27 12.17 -1.02 3.07
N ASN A 28 11.05 -0.37 3.39
CA ASN A 28 10.76 0.15 4.72
C ASN A 28 9.26 0.06 5.02
N ARG A 29 8.91 0.46 6.24
CA ARG A 29 7.53 0.37 6.71
C ARG A 29 6.64 1.42 6.02
N GLU A 30 7.16 2.61 5.72
CA GLU A 30 6.40 3.67 5.06
C GLU A 30 5.94 3.25 3.66
N THR A 31 6.84 2.65 2.87
CA THR A 31 6.54 2.15 1.51
C THR A 31 5.52 1.01 1.55
N ALA A 32 5.62 0.08 2.52
CA ALA A 32 4.63 -0.97 2.72
C ALA A 32 3.24 -0.40 3.08
N MET A 33 3.19 0.57 4.00
CA MET A 33 1.94 1.19 4.42
C MET A 33 1.29 1.98 3.28
N LEU A 34 2.09 2.72 2.50
CA LEU A 34 1.61 3.46 1.34
C LEU A 34 1.03 2.53 0.28
N ALA A 35 1.68 1.40 -0.01
CA ALA A 35 1.15 0.38 -0.91
C ALA A 35 -0.22 -0.15 -0.47
N VAL A 36 -0.34 -0.53 0.81
CA VAL A 36 -1.61 -1.00 1.37
C VAL A 36 -2.70 0.09 1.32
N LYS A 37 -2.37 1.36 1.60
CA LYS A 37 -3.32 2.48 1.46
C LYS A 37 -3.79 2.66 0.02
N ASN A 38 -2.86 2.73 -0.92
CA ASN A 38 -3.15 2.94 -2.34
C ASN A 38 -4.04 1.82 -2.89
N TYR A 39 -3.74 0.56 -2.56
CA TYR A 39 -4.57 -0.59 -2.92
C TYR A 39 -6.03 -0.40 -2.46
N ASN A 40 -6.23 -0.02 -1.21
CA ASN A 40 -7.56 0.10 -0.61
C ASN A 40 -8.34 1.32 -1.11
N ILE A 41 -7.67 2.45 -1.32
CA ILE A 41 -8.25 3.66 -1.92
C ILE A 41 -8.78 3.36 -3.32
N ARG A 42 -7.99 2.65 -4.14
CA ARG A 42 -8.40 2.26 -5.51
C ARG A 42 -9.65 1.40 -5.51
N ARG A 43 -9.80 0.54 -4.51
CA ARG A 43 -10.98 -0.31 -4.33
C ARG A 43 -12.12 0.40 -3.60
N SER A 44 -11.94 1.66 -3.21
CA SER A 44 -12.91 2.45 -2.43
C SER A 44 -13.32 1.76 -1.12
N THR A 45 -12.41 1.01 -0.51
CA THR A 45 -12.66 0.22 0.70
C THR A 45 -11.79 0.68 1.86
N GLU A 46 -12.40 0.84 3.03
CA GLU A 46 -11.66 1.19 4.24
C GLU A 46 -11.15 -0.04 5.01
N TYR A 47 -10.01 0.12 5.66
CA TYR A 47 -9.47 -0.88 6.58
C TYR A 47 -9.20 -0.30 7.97
N LYS A 48 -9.08 -1.20 8.95
CA LYS A 48 -8.55 -0.91 10.29
C LYS A 48 -7.18 -1.56 10.45
N VAL A 49 -6.30 -0.89 11.19
CA VAL A 49 -5.03 -1.46 11.63
C VAL A 49 -5.30 -2.27 12.90
N VAL A 50 -4.94 -3.55 12.86
CA VAL A 50 -5.18 -4.48 13.98
C VAL A 50 -3.90 -4.72 14.80
N GLU A 51 -2.75 -4.70 14.14
CA GLU A 51 -1.44 -4.83 14.79
C GLU A 51 -0.46 -3.89 14.09
N LEU A 52 0.31 -3.15 14.88
CA LEU A 52 1.31 -2.21 14.39
C LEU A 52 2.47 -2.14 15.38
N ASP A 53 3.57 -2.83 15.06
CA ASP A 53 4.79 -2.81 15.87
C ASP A 53 6.04 -2.59 14.98
N GLN A 54 7.24 -2.71 15.56
CA GLN A 54 8.50 -2.48 14.84
C GLN A 54 8.78 -3.48 13.71
N ALA A 55 8.13 -4.65 13.73
CA ALA A 55 8.36 -5.75 12.82
C ALA A 55 7.12 -6.18 12.03
N ARG A 56 5.91 -5.79 12.45
CA ARG A 56 4.64 -6.24 11.88
C ARG A 56 3.67 -5.09 11.65
N TYR A 57 2.88 -5.27 10.60
CA TYR A 57 1.77 -4.41 10.22
C TYR A 57 0.64 -5.29 9.70
N VAL A 58 -0.49 -5.30 10.40
CA VAL A 58 -1.67 -6.11 10.07
C VAL A 58 -2.86 -5.20 9.87
N CYS A 59 -3.49 -5.31 8.70
CA CYS A 59 -4.70 -4.59 8.35
C CYS A 59 -5.82 -5.55 8.00
N GLN A 60 -7.03 -5.20 8.41
CA GLN A 60 -8.24 -5.96 8.10
C GLN A 60 -9.31 -5.02 7.57
N CYS A 61 -10.21 -5.52 6.73
CA CYS A 61 -11.36 -4.75 6.28
C CYS A 61 -12.12 -4.17 7.48
N LYS A 62 -12.56 -2.90 7.39
CA LYS A 62 -13.34 -2.27 8.45
C LYS A 62 -14.72 -2.93 8.60
N GLN A 63 -15.27 -3.45 7.49
CA GLN A 63 -16.58 -4.09 7.42
C GLN A 63 -16.55 -5.59 7.78
N LEU A 64 -15.51 -6.07 8.49
CA LEU A 64 -15.29 -7.49 8.85
C LEU A 64 -16.50 -8.20 9.50
N ARG A 65 -17.50 -7.47 9.99
CA ARG A 65 -18.68 -8.07 10.62
C ARG A 65 -19.69 -8.66 9.60
N ASP A 66 -19.65 -8.24 8.34
CA ASP A 66 -20.61 -8.68 7.32
C ASP A 66 -19.94 -9.02 5.96
N GLN A 67 -19.28 -10.18 5.87
CA GLN A 67 -18.90 -10.86 4.59
C GLN A 67 -17.54 -10.55 3.96
N CYS A 68 -16.72 -9.62 4.47
CA CYS A 68 -15.40 -9.36 3.89
C CYS A 68 -14.27 -10.05 4.67
N CYS A 69 -13.53 -10.94 4.01
CA CYS A 69 -12.37 -11.64 4.57
C CYS A 69 -11.02 -10.94 4.30
N TRP A 70 -11.04 -9.77 3.65
CA TRP A 70 -9.80 -9.07 3.27
C TRP A 70 -8.92 -8.77 4.49
N MET A 71 -7.67 -9.23 4.40
CA MET A 71 -6.63 -9.00 5.39
C MET A 71 -5.27 -9.03 4.72
N VAL A 72 -4.38 -8.15 5.18
CA VAL A 72 -2.97 -8.18 4.80
C VAL A 72 -2.09 -8.15 6.05
N ARG A 73 -1.09 -9.03 6.08
CA ARG A 73 -0.03 -9.05 7.09
C ARG A 73 1.29 -8.78 6.40
N VAL A 74 1.91 -7.66 6.74
CA VAL A 74 3.28 -7.32 6.38
C VAL A 74 4.17 -7.59 7.58
N ALA A 75 5.31 -8.25 7.37
CA ALA A 75 6.28 -8.46 8.44
C ALA A 75 7.73 -8.44 7.95
N LYS A 76 8.65 -8.03 8.83
CA LYS A 76 10.08 -8.19 8.63
C LYS A 76 10.45 -9.66 8.50
N THR A 77 11.43 -9.93 7.65
CA THR A 77 12.04 -11.26 7.51
C THR A 77 13.26 -11.33 8.43
N ARG A 78 13.45 -12.46 9.16
CA ARG A 78 14.50 -12.58 10.19
C ARG A 78 15.93 -12.28 9.70
N ALA A 79 16.19 -12.45 8.41
CA ALA A 79 17.51 -12.32 7.79
C ALA A 79 17.58 -11.22 6.72
N SER A 80 16.56 -10.36 6.60
CA SER A 80 16.54 -9.38 5.51
C SER A 80 16.04 -8.01 5.99
N LYS A 81 16.64 -6.97 5.39
CA LYS A 81 16.26 -5.56 5.61
C LYS A 81 14.85 -5.23 5.10
N PHE A 82 14.27 -6.12 4.28
CA PHE A 82 12.98 -5.93 3.65
C PHE A 82 11.82 -6.43 4.52
N LEU A 83 10.71 -5.71 4.43
CA LEU A 83 9.40 -6.19 4.85
C LEU A 83 8.74 -6.95 3.70
N VAL A 84 7.94 -7.96 4.01
CA VAL A 84 7.19 -8.72 3.00
C VAL A 84 5.74 -8.90 3.40
N ILE A 85 4.86 -8.99 2.41
CA ILE A 85 3.51 -9.53 2.63
C ILE A 85 3.65 -11.02 2.97
N ARG A 86 3.33 -11.38 4.22
CA ARG A 86 3.35 -12.76 4.72
C ARG A 86 2.02 -13.47 4.58
N LYS A 87 0.94 -12.71 4.59
CA LYS A 87 -0.40 -13.24 4.45
C LYS A 87 -1.26 -12.21 3.73
N TYR A 88 -2.06 -12.70 2.80
CA TYR A 88 -3.05 -11.94 2.07
C TYR A 88 -4.29 -12.82 1.91
N GLU A 89 -5.43 -12.36 2.40
CA GLU A 89 -6.71 -13.10 2.36
C GLU A 89 -7.66 -12.49 1.34
N GLY A 90 -7.39 -12.75 0.06
CA GLY A 90 -8.29 -12.47 -1.05
C GLY A 90 -8.62 -11.01 -1.28
N LEU A 91 -9.46 -10.76 -2.28
CA LEU A 91 -10.00 -9.43 -2.57
C LEU A 91 -11.08 -9.05 -1.55
N HIS A 92 -11.36 -7.75 -1.44
CA HIS A 92 -12.58 -7.31 -0.76
C HIS A 92 -13.81 -7.91 -1.43
N SER A 93 -14.69 -8.50 -0.64
CA SER A 93 -15.98 -9.04 -1.11
C SER A 93 -17.02 -7.96 -1.34
N PHE A 94 -16.84 -6.79 -0.72
CA PHE A 94 -17.70 -5.62 -0.91
C PHE A 94 -17.18 -4.77 -2.07
N LEU A 95 -18.05 -4.52 -3.05
CA LEU A 95 -17.80 -3.56 -4.13
C LEU A 95 -18.45 -2.24 -3.73
N ALA A 96 -17.66 -1.31 -3.19
CA ALA A 96 -18.14 0.04 -2.97
C ALA A 96 -18.38 0.71 -4.33
N SER A 97 -19.59 1.23 -4.56
CA SER A 97 -19.94 1.95 -5.79
C SER A 97 -19.22 3.29 -5.92
N SER A 98 -18.77 3.85 -4.80
CA SER A 98 -18.07 5.14 -4.74
C SER A 98 -17.25 5.25 -3.46
N MET A 99 -16.15 6.01 -3.52
CA MET A 99 -15.34 6.33 -2.36
C MET A 99 -16.03 7.35 -1.45
N SER A 100 -15.94 7.16 -0.14
CA SER A 100 -16.38 8.15 0.85
C SER A 100 -15.53 9.43 0.77
N GLN A 101 -16.13 10.61 0.99
CA GLN A 101 -15.36 11.85 1.08
C GLN A 101 -14.38 11.84 2.26
N ASP A 102 -14.79 11.25 3.39
CA ASP A 102 -13.99 11.15 4.62
C ASP A 102 -13.20 9.83 4.70
N HIS A 103 -12.75 9.30 3.55
CA HIS A 103 -12.10 8.00 3.49
C HIS A 103 -10.85 7.95 4.40
N ALA A 104 -10.86 7.08 5.41
CA ALA A 104 -9.85 7.10 6.49
C ALA A 104 -8.39 6.92 6.01
N GLN A 105 -8.19 6.28 4.86
CA GLN A 105 -6.85 6.09 4.27
C GLN A 105 -6.40 7.24 3.34
N LEU A 106 -7.27 8.17 2.95
CA LEU A 106 -6.91 9.37 2.17
C LEU A 106 -6.29 10.45 3.06
N ASP A 107 -5.20 10.09 3.74
CA ASP A 107 -4.51 11.04 4.60
C ASP A 107 -3.58 11.97 3.83
N ARG A 108 -3.10 12.98 4.56
CA ARG A 108 -2.14 13.98 4.09
C ARG A 108 -1.00 13.34 3.27
N ASN A 109 -0.35 12.29 3.78
CA ASN A 109 0.82 11.71 3.14
C ASN A 109 0.48 11.07 1.79
N VAL A 110 -0.66 10.38 1.70
CA VAL A 110 -1.13 9.82 0.43
C VAL A 110 -1.43 10.93 -0.57
N ILE A 111 -2.11 12.00 -0.14
CA ILE A 111 -2.43 13.15 -0.98
C ILE A 111 -1.14 13.80 -1.54
N TYR A 112 -0.14 14.05 -0.69
CA TYR A 112 1.14 14.63 -1.15
C TYR A 112 1.83 13.73 -2.18
N GLN A 113 1.83 12.42 -1.98
CA GLN A 113 2.49 11.48 -2.91
C GLN A 113 1.86 11.48 -4.30
N HIS A 114 0.54 11.68 -4.41
CA HIS A 114 -0.16 11.68 -5.71
C HIS A 114 -0.23 13.05 -6.37
N ILE A 115 -0.35 14.14 -5.59
CA ILE A 115 -0.47 15.49 -6.15
C ILE A 115 0.89 16.09 -6.54
N PHE A 116 1.93 15.84 -5.74
CA PHE A 116 3.23 16.48 -5.96
C PHE A 116 3.90 16.13 -7.31
N PRO A 117 3.85 14.88 -7.80
CA PRO A 117 4.37 14.54 -9.13
C PRO A 117 3.65 15.30 -10.26
N MET A 118 2.32 15.43 -10.20
CA MET A 118 1.54 16.15 -11.23
C MET A 118 1.98 17.61 -11.38
N GLY A 119 2.34 18.27 -10.28
CA GLY A 119 2.85 19.65 -10.31
C GLY A 119 4.20 19.80 -11.01
N ARG A 120 5.06 18.78 -10.96
CA ARG A 120 6.37 18.80 -11.65
C ARG A 120 6.23 18.45 -13.13
N GLU A 121 5.33 17.53 -13.47
CA GLU A 121 5.03 17.19 -14.86
C GLU A 121 4.48 18.40 -15.62
N ALA A 122 3.58 19.18 -14.99
CA ALA A 122 3.08 20.42 -15.56
C ALA A 122 4.18 21.47 -15.79
N GLN A 123 5.18 21.57 -14.91
CA GLN A 123 6.31 22.49 -15.07
C GLN A 123 7.31 22.02 -16.15
N ALA A 124 7.55 20.72 -16.26
CA ALA A 124 8.45 20.14 -17.25
C ALA A 124 7.90 20.22 -18.69
N GLN A 125 6.59 20.37 -18.88
CA GLN A 125 5.96 20.57 -20.19
C GLN A 125 6.00 22.03 -20.68
N ILE A 126 6.39 22.97 -19.80
CA ILE A 126 6.45 24.42 -20.10
C ILE A 126 7.89 24.87 -20.37
N ALA A 127 8.89 24.02 -20.11
CA ALA A 127 10.31 24.25 -20.41
C ALA A 127 10.72 23.60 -21.74
#